data_AF-A0A9D7I9L7-F1
#
_entry.id   AF-A0A9D7I9L7-F1
#
_cell.length_a   1.000
_cell.length_b   1.000
_cell.length_c   1.000
_cell.angle_alpha   90.00
_cell.angle_beta   90.00
_cell.angle_gamma   90.00
#
_symmetry.space_group_name_H-M   'P 1'
#
loop_
_entity.id
_entity.type
_entity.pdbx_description
1 polymer ?
#
loop_
_entity_poly.entity_id
_entity_poly.type
_entity_poly.pdbx_seq_one_letter_code
_entity_poly.pdbx_strand_id
1 'polypeptide(L)'
;MKKWILKAIVQKVISVLPYRHRINHLFQQYVTRGVRLSDAYLEDKLIHFQKHRGFYVESGKTLSGKEVLELGTGWYPVIPLCFFLSGTEKITTVDISPLLTAEKLKITLKQLSLAASDGRLQKFFSPDPQRLKTMLSF
;
A
#
# COMPACT_ATOMS: atom_id res chain seq x y z
N MET A 1 -30.88 0.38 -9.20
CA MET A 1 -30.44 0.49 -7.79
C MET A 1 -29.05 1.14 -7.75
N LYS A 2 -28.77 2.11 -6.88
CA LYS A 2 -27.44 2.77 -6.85
C LYS A 2 -26.35 1.74 -6.50
N LYS A 3 -25.18 1.82 -7.14
CA LYS A 3 -24.07 0.85 -6.96
C LYS A 3 -23.65 0.69 -5.49
N TRP A 4 -23.73 1.77 -4.69
CA TRP A 4 -23.40 1.73 -3.26
C TRP A 4 -24.43 0.96 -2.42
N ILE A 5 -25.72 1.00 -2.78
CA ILE A 5 -26.79 0.26 -2.09
C ILE A 5 -26.58 -1.23 -2.31
N LEU A 6 -26.29 -1.63 -3.56
CA LEU A 6 -25.98 -3.03 -3.89
C LEU A 6 -24.76 -3.51 -3.09
N LYS A 7 -23.70 -2.70 -3.00
CA LYS A 7 -22.52 -3.00 -2.19
C LYS A 7 -22.89 -3.17 -0.70
N ALA A 8 -23.74 -2.30 -0.16
CA ALA A 8 -24.18 -2.38 1.24
C ALA A 8 -24.97 -3.66 1.52
N ILE A 9 -25.89 -4.05 0.63
CA ILE A 9 -26.66 -5.30 0.75
C ILE A 9 -25.71 -6.51 0.75
N VAL A 10 -24.80 -6.59 -0.22
CA VAL A 10 -23.82 -7.69 -0.32
C VAL A 10 -22.96 -7.77 0.96
N GLN A 11 -22.45 -6.64 1.44
CA GLN A 11 -21.65 -6.59 2.67
C GLN A 11 -22.46 -7.00 3.91
N LYS A 12 -23.74 -6.60 4.00
CA LYS A 12 -24.62 -7.00 5.10
C LYS A 12 -24.87 -8.52 5.10
N VAL A 13 -25.09 -9.11 3.92
CA VAL A 13 -25.24 -10.57 3.79
C VAL A 13 -23.96 -11.29 4.21
N ILE A 14 -22.79 -10.87 3.73
CA ILE A 14 -21.50 -11.47 4.13
C ILE A 14 -21.27 -11.35 5.65
N SER A 15 -21.70 -10.24 6.27
CA SER A 15 -21.48 -9.99 7.69
C SER A 15 -22.18 -10.99 8.62
N VAL A 16 -23.29 -11.60 8.18
CA VAL A 16 -24.09 -12.55 8.98
C VAL A 16 -23.74 -14.02 8.72
N LEU A 17 -22.87 -14.30 7.73
CA LEU A 17 -22.47 -15.67 7.42
C LEU A 17 -21.43 -16.23 8.42
N PRO A 18 -21.44 -17.54 8.68
CA PRO A 18 -20.36 -18.19 9.42
C PRO A 18 -19.03 -18.02 8.67
N TYR A 19 -17.91 -17.87 9.40
CA TYR A 19 -16.59 -17.62 8.81
C TYR A 19 -16.51 -16.37 7.90
N ARG A 20 -17.32 -15.33 8.19
CA ARG A 20 -17.41 -14.06 7.43
C ARG A 20 -16.06 -13.49 6.95
N HIS A 21 -14.99 -13.56 7.74
CA HIS A 21 -13.67 -13.05 7.35
C HIS A 21 -13.07 -13.85 6.18
N ARG A 22 -13.20 -15.18 6.19
CA ARG A 22 -12.77 -16.05 5.08
C ARG A 22 -13.63 -15.84 3.84
N ILE A 23 -14.95 -15.76 4.00
CA ILE A 23 -15.88 -15.55 2.88
C ILE A 23 -15.63 -14.18 2.22
N ASN A 24 -15.48 -13.13 3.03
CA ASN A 24 -15.16 -11.81 2.52
C ASN A 24 -13.79 -11.80 1.81
N HIS A 25 -12.79 -12.49 2.37
CA HIS A 25 -11.49 -12.61 1.71
C HIS A 25 -11.58 -13.33 0.35
N LEU A 26 -12.25 -14.48 0.28
CA LEU A 26 -12.46 -15.21 -0.96
C LEU A 26 -13.23 -14.37 -1.99
N PHE A 27 -14.28 -13.67 -1.54
CA PHE A 27 -15.05 -12.77 -2.40
C PHE A 27 -14.17 -11.63 -2.95
N GLN A 28 -13.32 -11.04 -2.10
CA GLN A 28 -12.42 -9.97 -2.53
C GLN A 28 -11.30 -10.48 -3.45
N GLN A 29 -10.79 -11.68 -3.20
CA GLN A 29 -9.71 -12.29 -3.97
C GLN A 29 -10.20 -12.73 -5.36
N TYR A 30 -11.34 -13.43 -5.44
CA TYR A 30 -11.79 -14.08 -6.67
C TYR A 30 -12.85 -13.30 -7.44
N VAL A 31 -13.74 -12.56 -6.76
CA VAL A 31 -14.85 -11.86 -7.40
C VAL A 31 -14.48 -10.41 -7.70
N THR A 32 -14.14 -9.63 -6.67
CA THR A 32 -13.78 -8.22 -6.90
C THR A 32 -12.37 -8.05 -7.44
N ARG A 33 -11.51 -9.07 -7.25
CA ARG A 33 -10.06 -9.03 -7.53
C ARG A 33 -9.37 -7.83 -6.88
N GLY A 34 -10.00 -7.18 -5.90
CA GLY A 34 -9.55 -5.94 -5.27
C GLY A 34 -8.34 -6.14 -4.35
N VAL A 35 -7.88 -7.38 -4.19
CA VAL A 35 -6.76 -7.76 -3.33
C VAL A 35 -5.51 -8.09 -4.15
N ARG A 36 -5.52 -7.91 -5.47
CA ARG A 36 -4.31 -8.08 -6.30
C ARG A 36 -3.61 -6.74 -6.48
N LEU A 37 -2.31 -6.69 -6.22
CA LEU A 37 -1.48 -5.53 -6.57
C LEU A 37 -1.29 -5.47 -8.10
N SER A 38 -2.23 -4.81 -8.78
CA SER A 38 -2.13 -4.45 -10.20
C SER A 38 -1.33 -3.16 -10.39
N ASP A 39 -0.91 -2.87 -11.62
CA ASP A 39 -0.23 -1.59 -11.94
C ASP A 39 -1.10 -0.37 -11.58
N ALA A 40 -2.39 -0.42 -11.90
CA ALA A 40 -3.33 0.64 -11.53
C ALA A 40 -3.46 0.82 -10.02
N TYR A 41 -3.42 -0.28 -9.25
CA TYR A 41 -3.46 -0.19 -7.79
C TYR A 41 -2.14 0.35 -7.22
N LEU A 42 -1.00 -0.06 -7.78
CA LEU A 42 0.30 0.50 -7.41
C LEU A 42 0.34 2.01 -7.68
N GLU A 43 -0.08 2.43 -8.88
CA GLU A 43 -0.13 3.85 -9.28
C GLU A 43 -1.03 4.68 -8.36
N ASP A 44 -2.22 4.19 -8.02
CA ASP A 44 -3.10 4.83 -7.04
C ASP A 44 -2.40 5.05 -5.69
N LYS A 45 -1.67 4.03 -5.20
CA LYS A 45 -0.88 4.17 -3.96
C LYS A 45 0.29 5.16 -4.09
N LEU A 46 0.95 5.23 -5.25
CA LEU A 46 2.02 6.20 -5.50
C LEU A 46 1.46 7.65 -5.52
N ILE A 47 0.28 7.87 -6.11
CA ILE A 47 -0.43 9.15 -6.06
C ILE A 47 -0.77 9.52 -4.62
N HIS A 48 -1.26 8.57 -3.83
CA HIS A 48 -1.54 8.80 -2.41
C HIS A 48 -0.27 9.16 -1.61
N PHE A 49 0.82 8.42 -1.82
CA PHE A 49 2.11 8.73 -1.21
C PHE A 49 2.59 10.14 -1.60
N GLN A 50 2.52 10.50 -2.87
CA GLN A 50 2.91 11.83 -3.36
C GLN A 50 2.13 12.94 -2.64
N LYS A 51 0.83 12.77 -2.43
CA LYS A 51 0.00 13.73 -1.66
C LYS A 51 0.44 13.82 -0.19
N HIS A 52 0.63 12.68 0.48
CA HIS A 52 1.09 12.66 1.88
C HIS A 52 2.45 13.35 2.05
N ARG A 53 3.41 13.02 1.17
CA ARG A 53 4.71 13.66 1.13
C ARG A 53 4.58 15.15 0.81
N GLY A 54 3.73 15.51 -0.16
CA GLY A 54 3.47 16.89 -0.57
C GLY A 54 3.05 17.75 0.62
N PHE A 55 1.97 17.38 1.31
CA PHE A 55 1.48 18.14 2.47
C PHE A 55 2.53 18.29 3.58
N TYR A 56 3.35 17.25 3.81
CA TYR A 56 4.38 17.30 4.83
C TYR A 56 5.58 18.18 4.42
N VAL A 57 6.06 18.03 3.18
CA VAL A 57 7.21 18.79 2.67
C VAL A 57 6.86 20.26 2.42
N GLU A 58 5.66 20.55 1.94
CA GLU A 58 5.13 21.93 1.78
C GLU A 58 5.07 22.68 3.12
N SER A 59 5.02 21.97 4.25
CA SER A 59 5.14 22.56 5.59
C SER A 59 6.59 22.91 5.99
N GLY A 60 7.55 22.85 5.06
CA GLY A 60 8.97 23.13 5.28
C GLY A 60 9.74 21.99 5.97
N LYS A 61 9.17 20.78 6.02
CA LYS A 61 9.75 19.63 6.74
C LYS A 61 10.39 18.63 5.77
N THR A 62 11.40 17.93 6.23
CA THR A 62 12.00 16.79 5.53
C THR A 62 11.56 15.46 6.15
N LEU A 63 11.39 14.44 5.31
CA LEU A 63 11.13 13.06 5.74
C LEU A 63 12.40 12.34 6.24
N SER A 64 13.58 12.86 5.89
CA SER A 64 14.85 12.28 6.33
C SER A 64 15.00 12.31 7.85
N GLY A 65 15.38 11.17 8.44
CA GLY A 65 15.55 11.05 9.90
C GLY A 65 14.24 11.16 10.69
N LYS A 66 13.09 10.95 10.05
CA LYS A 66 11.79 10.95 10.73
C LYS A 66 11.32 9.55 11.04
N GLU A 67 10.44 9.46 12.03
CA GLU A 67 9.65 8.26 12.30
C GLU A 67 8.24 8.45 11.75
N VAL A 68 7.69 7.39 11.15
CA VAL A 68 6.34 7.37 10.59
C VAL A 68 5.52 6.27 11.25
N LEU A 69 4.30 6.61 11.67
CA LEU A 69 3.27 5.67 12.05
C LEU A 69 2.22 5.59 10.93
N GLU A 70 2.07 4.42 10.33
CA GLU A 70 1.00 4.13 9.38
C GLU A 70 -0.14 3.37 10.07
N LEU A 71 -1.37 3.86 9.89
CA LEU A 71 -2.59 3.18 10.32
C LEU A 71 -3.30 2.56 9.10
N GLY A 72 -3.57 1.25 9.15
CA GLY A 72 -4.30 0.54 8.10
C GLY A 72 -3.45 0.13 6.91
N THR A 73 -2.34 -0.56 7.16
CA THR A 73 -1.40 -1.08 6.14
C THR A 73 -2.06 -1.98 5.09
N GLY A 74 -3.07 -2.72 5.52
CA GLY A 74 -3.80 -3.66 4.68
C GLY A 74 -2.91 -4.77 4.13
N TRP A 75 -3.08 -5.02 2.83
CA TRP A 75 -2.52 -6.20 2.15
C TRP A 75 -1.09 -5.98 1.66
N TYR A 76 -0.77 -4.77 1.18
CA TYR A 76 0.46 -4.46 0.48
C TYR A 76 1.05 -3.15 1.02
N PRO A 77 2.23 -3.16 1.63
CA PRO A 77 2.80 -2.00 2.29
C PRO A 77 3.51 -1.08 1.28
N VAL A 78 2.78 -0.61 0.26
CA VAL A 78 3.32 0.29 -0.77
C VAL A 78 3.75 1.63 -0.15
N ILE A 79 2.85 2.29 0.58
CA ILE A 79 3.09 3.61 1.17
C ILE A 79 4.26 3.57 2.20
N PRO A 80 4.32 2.60 3.13
CA PRO A 80 5.46 2.44 4.06
C PRO A 80 6.80 2.31 3.33
N LEU A 81 6.84 1.51 2.27
CA LEU A 81 8.05 1.34 1.47
C LEU A 81 8.42 2.61 0.70
N CYS A 82 7.45 3.40 0.21
CA CYS A 82 7.73 4.72 -0.36
C CYS A 82 8.30 5.71 0.69
N PHE A 83 7.83 5.66 1.94
CA PHE A 83 8.43 6.42 3.04
C PHE A 83 9.86 5.98 3.33
N PHE A 84 10.14 4.67 3.36
CA PHE A 84 11.50 4.13 3.48
C PHE A 84 12.41 4.64 2.35
N LEU A 85 11.93 4.55 1.11
CA LEU A 85 12.63 5.06 -0.08
C LEU A 85 12.77 6.59 -0.06
N SER A 86 12.05 7.31 0.80
CA SER A 86 12.18 8.76 0.95
C SER A 86 13.09 9.18 2.11
N GLY A 87 13.83 8.23 2.70
CA GLY A 87 14.83 8.49 3.74
C GLY A 87 14.27 8.48 5.17
N THR A 88 13.03 8.04 5.37
CA THR A 88 12.45 7.86 6.71
C THR A 88 13.29 6.85 7.49
N GLU A 89 13.57 7.13 8.76
CA GLU A 89 14.44 6.32 9.61
C GLU A 89 13.75 5.03 10.07
N LYS A 90 12.52 5.20 10.59
CA LYS A 90 11.74 4.11 11.16
C LYS A 90 10.29 4.24 10.75
N ILE A 91 9.70 3.14 10.28
CA ILE A 91 8.29 3.08 9.91
C ILE A 91 7.63 1.99 10.74
N THR A 92 6.64 2.38 11.53
CA THR A 92 5.79 1.47 12.28
C THR A 92 4.45 1.40 11.58
N THR A 93 4.03 0.20 11.22
CA THR A 93 2.79 -0.05 10.48
C THR A 93 1.84 -0.86 11.35
N VAL A 94 0.60 -0.41 11.53
CA VAL A 94 -0.40 -1.13 12.34
C VAL A 94 -1.68 -1.33 11.55
N ASP A 95 -2.33 -2.47 11.76
CA ASP A 95 -3.62 -2.79 11.16
C ASP A 95 -4.51 -3.50 12.19
N ILE A 96 -5.82 -3.32 12.08
CA ILE A 96 -6.80 -4.01 12.91
C ILE A 96 -6.89 -5.51 12.57
N SER A 97 -6.30 -5.93 11.46
CA SER A 97 -6.29 -7.31 11.00
C SER A 97 -4.92 -7.69 10.44
N PRO A 98 -4.42 -8.92 10.68
CA PRO A 98 -3.12 -9.38 10.18
C PRO A 98 -3.22 -9.76 8.68
N LEU A 99 -3.45 -8.76 7.82
CA LEU A 99 -3.65 -8.95 6.38
C LEU A 99 -2.32 -9.02 5.62
N LEU A 100 -1.29 -8.34 6.10
CA LEU A 100 0.05 -8.38 5.53
C LEU A 100 0.70 -9.75 5.77
N THR A 101 1.25 -10.34 4.71
CA THR A 101 2.02 -11.60 4.77
C THR A 101 3.38 -11.39 4.12
N ALA A 102 4.34 -12.27 4.43
CA ALA A 102 5.67 -12.24 3.80
C ALA A 102 5.59 -12.34 2.27
N GLU A 103 4.66 -13.13 1.73
CA GLU A 103 4.40 -13.24 0.30
C GLU A 103 3.96 -11.90 -0.30
N LYS A 104 3.02 -11.21 0.34
CA LYS A 104 2.54 -9.90 -0.15
C LYS A 104 3.61 -8.83 -0.06
N LEU A 105 4.44 -8.86 0.98
CA LEU A 105 5.61 -8.00 1.07
C LEU A 105 6.57 -8.23 -0.12
N LYS A 106 6.89 -9.49 -0.45
CA LYS A 106 7.71 -9.84 -1.62
C LYS A 106 7.09 -9.34 -2.93
N ILE A 107 5.76 -9.49 -3.08
CA ILE A 107 5.04 -8.97 -4.25
C ILE A 107 5.19 -7.45 -4.34
N THR A 108 5.03 -6.73 -3.23
CA THR A 108 5.18 -5.26 -3.21
C THR A 108 6.60 -4.83 -3.53
N LEU A 109 7.61 -5.47 -2.93
CA LEU A 109 9.02 -5.21 -3.22
C LEU A 109 9.30 -5.42 -4.72
N LYS A 110 8.89 -6.56 -5.28
CA LYS A 110 9.06 -6.84 -6.72
C LYS A 110 8.41 -5.76 -7.60
N GLN A 111 7.19 -5.35 -7.28
CA GLN A 111 6.47 -4.33 -8.05
C GLN A 111 7.16 -2.96 -7.96
N LEU A 112 7.64 -2.56 -6.78
CA LEU A 112 8.40 -1.32 -6.62
C LEU A 112 9.76 -1.37 -7.31
N SER A 113 10.46 -2.51 -7.29
CA SER A 113 11.72 -2.70 -8.00
C SER A 113 11.56 -2.60 -9.52
N LEU A 114 10.46 -3.15 -10.07
CA LEU A 114 10.11 -2.98 -11.48
C LEU A 114 9.81 -1.50 -11.79
N ALA A 115 9.00 -0.85 -10.97
CA ALA A 115 8.67 0.57 -11.11
C ALA A 115 9.89 1.50 -10.95
N ALA A 116 10.90 1.08 -10.21
CA ALA A 116 12.17 1.81 -10.09
C ALA A 116 13.01 1.65 -11.35
N SER A 117 13.10 0.43 -11.88
CA SER A 117 13.89 0.09 -13.08
C SER A 117 13.36 0.74 -14.35
N ASP A 118 12.03 0.89 -14.47
CA ASP A 118 11.38 1.49 -15.64
C ASP A 118 11.11 3.00 -15.51
N GLY A 119 11.58 3.63 -14.42
CA GLY A 119 11.45 5.07 -14.21
C GLY A 119 10.06 5.53 -13.72
N ARG A 120 9.12 4.63 -13.43
CA ARG A 120 7.78 5.00 -12.94
C ARG A 120 7.81 5.68 -11.58
N LEU A 121 8.69 5.28 -10.66
CA LEU A 121 8.76 5.90 -9.32
C LEU A 121 9.08 7.40 -9.40
N GLN A 122 9.99 7.78 -10.30
CA GLN A 122 10.49 9.14 -10.49
C GLN A 122 9.40 10.11 -10.94
N LYS A 123 8.29 9.61 -11.50
CA LYS A 123 7.11 10.42 -11.82
C LYS A 123 6.38 10.93 -10.56
N PHE A 124 6.54 10.25 -9.44
CA PHE A 124 5.85 10.55 -8.18
C PHE A 124 6.77 11.17 -7.14
N PHE A 125 7.99 10.64 -7.00
CA PHE A 125 9.01 11.15 -6.07
C PHE A 125 10.42 10.66 -6.45
N SER A 126 11.45 11.34 -5.95
CA SER A 126 12.84 10.92 -6.10
C SER A 126 13.26 10.00 -4.94
N PRO A 127 13.49 8.69 -5.16
CA PRO A 127 13.91 7.78 -4.10
C PRO A 127 15.37 8.04 -3.69
N ASP A 128 15.66 7.83 -2.41
CA ASP A 128 16.99 7.78 -1.84
C ASP A 128 17.79 6.63 -2.48
N PRO A 129 18.93 6.91 -3.13
CA PRO A 129 19.70 5.89 -3.86
C PRO A 129 20.22 4.76 -2.96
N GLN A 130 20.58 5.04 -1.70
CA GLN A 130 21.08 4.03 -0.78
C GLN A 130 19.94 3.10 -0.35
N ARG A 131 18.79 3.67 0.00
CA ARG A 131 17.58 2.91 0.35
C ARG A 131 17.09 2.06 -0.83
N LEU A 132 17.10 2.61 -2.04
CA LEU A 132 16.75 1.87 -3.25
C LEU A 132 17.70 0.69 -3.46
N LYS A 133 19.01 0.88 -3.32
CA LYS A 133 19.99 -0.21 -3.41
C LYS A 133 19.74 -1.29 -2.35
N THR A 134 19.43 -0.91 -1.10
CA THR A 134 19.05 -1.86 -0.05
C THR A 134 17.81 -2.66 -0.42
N MET A 135 16.77 -2.00 -0.93
CA MET A 135 15.54 -2.66 -1.37
C MET A 135 15.78 -3.66 -2.51
N LEU A 136 16.65 -3.32 -3.47
CA LEU A 136 16.99 -4.17 -4.62
C LEU A 136 17.90 -5.36 -4.27
N SER A 137 18.43 -5.41 -3.05
CA SER A 137 19.27 -6.52 -2.57
C SER A 137 18.47 -7.69 -1.97
N PHE A 138 17.15 -7.54 -1.86
CA PHE A 138 16.18 -8.53 -1.36
C PHE A 138 15.52 -9.31 -2.49
#